data_AF-A0A2U9RA20-F1
#
_entry.id   AF-A0A2U9RA20-F1
#
_cell.length_a   1.000
_cell.length_b   1.000
_cell.length_c   1.000
_cell.angle_alpha   90.00
_cell.angle_beta   90.00
_cell.angle_gamma   90.00
#
_symmetry.space_group_name_H-M   'P 1'
#
loop_
_entity.id
_entity.type
_entity.pdbx_description
1 polymer ?
#
loop_
_entity_poly.entity_id
_entity_poly.type
_entity_poly.pdbx_seq_one_letter_code
_entity_poly.pdbx_strand_id
1 'polypeptide(L)'
;MSDILIENYVQQLNDPETYTDVHAAVIDLVMSVRTISKDQLMVYLQKAILTVLLDSTEDSTIEEELRSSIDSTVKNQYININTLHSVLHSINVKLDVFGMEIAESRDMDTSTEILYSFINKKGTGAIQLSTKYTQNDIQLVKHVVDRIFAPEHVLQSSVTDAEGNILHRITYSVPYMSMIKHLRNGPEQLDDEDMPLMTKLSFDESELFLQDLELYGWLELYNDCFTLSTRGLVELKDFLIKTYGSYPDGTISTCFGCKDILTRGCACPNSSCNVRFHKDCKNLFRKSRNTSACPNSDCDADIEDFYSF
;
A
#
# COMPACT_ATOMS: atom_id res chain seq x y z
N MET A 1 -40.20 -0.29 1.45
CA MET A 1 -40.21 -0.33 -0.04
C MET A 1 -38.87 0.09 -0.63
N SER A 2 -38.12 0.91 0.10
CA SER A 2 -36.70 1.23 -0.13
C SER A 2 -35.82 0.01 -0.41
N ASP A 3 -35.98 -1.11 0.30
CA ASP A 3 -35.15 -2.31 0.09
C ASP A 3 -35.18 -2.86 -1.34
N ILE A 4 -36.36 -2.90 -1.98
CA ILE A 4 -36.49 -3.37 -3.37
C ILE A 4 -35.84 -2.38 -4.33
N LEU A 5 -35.95 -1.08 -4.04
CA LEU A 5 -35.31 -0.02 -4.82
C LEU A 5 -33.78 -0.14 -4.73
N ILE A 6 -33.25 -0.36 -3.52
CA ILE A 6 -31.82 -0.56 -3.26
C ILE A 6 -31.33 -1.82 -3.99
N GLU A 7 -32.04 -2.93 -3.87
CA GLU A 7 -31.68 -4.19 -4.54
C GLU A 7 -31.61 -4.02 -6.06
N ASN A 8 -32.63 -3.41 -6.67
CA ASN A 8 -32.66 -3.17 -8.12
C ASN A 8 -31.50 -2.27 -8.57
N TYR A 9 -31.20 -1.21 -7.82
CA TYR A 9 -30.10 -0.32 -8.14
C TYR A 9 -28.73 -1.00 -8.00
N VAL A 10 -28.53 -1.82 -6.95
CA VAL A 10 -27.33 -2.63 -6.78
C VAL A 10 -27.16 -3.62 -7.93
N GLN A 11 -28.25 -4.21 -8.45
CA GLN A 11 -28.18 -5.08 -9.63
C GLN A 11 -27.69 -4.32 -10.87
N GLN A 12 -28.10 -3.06 -11.06
CA GLN A 12 -27.60 -2.22 -12.15
C GLN A 12 -26.10 -1.92 -12.01
N LEU A 13 -25.61 -1.66 -10.79
CA LEU A 13 -24.19 -1.43 -10.52
C LEU A 13 -23.31 -2.66 -10.79
N ASN A 14 -23.88 -3.85 -10.87
CA ASN A 14 -23.16 -5.08 -11.22
C ASN A 14 -22.97 -5.25 -12.74
N ASP A 15 -23.58 -4.40 -13.56
CA ASP A 15 -23.32 -4.36 -15.01
C ASP A 15 -21.99 -3.63 -15.28
N PRO A 16 -20.99 -4.28 -15.90
CA PRO A 16 -19.68 -3.68 -16.17
C PRO A 16 -19.72 -2.45 -17.08
N GLU A 17 -20.77 -2.30 -17.91
CA GLU A 17 -20.91 -1.14 -18.80
C GLU A 17 -21.55 0.06 -18.11
N THR A 18 -22.15 -0.14 -16.94
CA THR A 18 -22.84 0.90 -16.19
C THR A 18 -21.83 1.82 -15.48
N TYR A 19 -22.02 3.12 -15.65
CA TYR A 19 -21.29 4.15 -14.92
C TYR A 19 -22.26 5.20 -14.42
N THR A 20 -22.23 5.49 -13.12
CA THR A 20 -23.21 6.33 -12.42
C THR A 20 -22.53 7.33 -11.49
N ASP A 21 -23.30 8.22 -10.89
CA ASP A 21 -22.81 9.17 -9.88
C ASP A 21 -22.18 8.49 -8.65
N VAL A 22 -22.58 7.24 -8.35
CA VAL A 22 -21.91 6.44 -7.30
C VAL A 22 -20.46 6.14 -7.68
N HIS A 23 -20.19 5.82 -8.95
CA HIS A 23 -18.82 5.57 -9.42
C HIS A 23 -17.98 6.84 -9.33
N ALA A 24 -18.53 7.98 -9.76
CA ALA A 24 -17.87 9.28 -9.63
C ALA A 24 -17.57 9.63 -8.16
N ALA A 25 -18.55 9.48 -7.26
CA ALA A 25 -18.38 9.75 -5.83
C ALA A 25 -17.29 8.86 -5.19
N VAL A 26 -17.23 7.57 -5.57
CA VAL A 26 -16.18 6.66 -5.09
C VAL A 26 -14.80 7.11 -5.59
N ILE A 27 -14.66 7.48 -6.86
CA ILE A 27 -13.39 8.01 -7.39
C ILE A 27 -13.00 9.28 -6.66
N ASP A 28 -13.91 10.24 -6.51
CA ASP A 28 -13.64 11.53 -5.87
C ASP A 28 -13.18 11.35 -4.42
N LEU A 29 -13.82 10.43 -3.68
CA LEU A 29 -13.38 10.09 -2.33
C LEU A 29 -11.96 9.53 -2.34
N VAL A 30 -11.71 8.45 -3.10
CA VAL A 30 -10.42 7.75 -3.06
C VAL A 30 -9.29 8.65 -3.56
N MET A 31 -9.55 9.52 -4.54
CA MET A 31 -8.60 10.55 -4.98
C MET A 31 -8.32 11.60 -3.89
N SER A 32 -9.32 11.97 -3.09
CA SER A 32 -9.19 12.93 -2.00
C SER A 32 -8.40 12.36 -0.81
N VAL A 33 -8.81 11.19 -0.32
CA VAL A 33 -8.20 10.55 0.87
C VAL A 33 -6.94 9.74 0.54
N ARG A 34 -6.70 9.46 -0.74
CA ARG A 34 -5.57 8.69 -1.31
C ARG A 34 -5.54 7.22 -0.97
N THR A 35 -5.77 6.87 0.29
CA THR A 35 -5.84 5.50 0.80
C THR A 35 -7.01 5.40 1.76
N ILE A 36 -7.81 4.35 1.65
CA ILE A 36 -8.99 4.12 2.49
C ILE A 36 -9.10 2.64 2.84
N SER A 37 -9.51 2.32 4.08
CA SER A 37 -9.77 0.93 4.45
C SER A 37 -11.06 0.42 3.82
N LYS A 38 -11.12 -0.88 3.55
CA LYS A 38 -12.33 -1.54 3.01
C LYS A 38 -13.57 -1.22 3.84
N ASP A 39 -13.47 -1.24 5.16
CA ASP A 39 -14.63 -1.00 6.02
C ASP A 39 -15.13 0.45 5.91
N GLN A 40 -14.23 1.43 5.83
CA GLN A 40 -14.59 2.83 5.59
C GLN A 40 -15.17 3.03 4.18
N LEU A 41 -14.57 2.41 3.16
CA LEU A 41 -15.04 2.50 1.78
C LEU A 41 -16.42 1.86 1.61
N MET A 42 -16.68 0.73 2.27
CA MET A 42 -18.01 0.09 2.29
C MET A 42 -19.08 1.00 2.91
N VAL A 43 -18.76 1.66 4.03
CA VAL A 43 -19.69 2.62 4.66
C VAL A 43 -19.97 3.80 3.73
N TYR A 44 -18.93 4.30 3.04
CA TYR A 44 -19.12 5.38 2.08
C TYR A 44 -19.92 4.95 0.85
N LEU A 45 -19.63 3.79 0.27
CA LEU A 45 -20.37 3.23 -0.85
C LEU A 45 -21.87 3.12 -0.52
N GLN A 46 -22.19 2.63 0.68
CA GLN A 46 -23.57 2.59 1.15
C GLN A 46 -24.20 3.99 1.17
N LYS A 47 -23.52 4.98 1.76
CA LYS A 47 -24.03 6.36 1.78
C LYS A 47 -24.22 6.93 0.38
N ALA A 48 -23.25 6.74 -0.52
CA ALA A 48 -23.32 7.22 -1.90
C ALA A 48 -24.52 6.62 -2.65
N ILE A 49 -24.75 5.30 -2.53
CA ILE A 49 -25.91 4.64 -3.14
C ILE A 49 -27.21 5.22 -2.59
N LEU A 50 -27.34 5.33 -1.27
CA LEU A 50 -28.56 5.82 -0.64
C LEU A 50 -28.84 7.29 -0.98
N THR A 51 -27.80 8.13 -1.08
CA THR A 51 -27.93 9.54 -1.49
C THR A 51 -28.40 9.65 -2.94
N VAL A 52 -27.82 8.87 -3.86
CA VAL A 52 -28.28 8.88 -5.27
C VAL A 52 -29.74 8.42 -5.39
N LEU A 53 -30.14 7.41 -4.63
CA LEU A 53 -31.53 6.96 -4.59
C LEU A 53 -32.46 8.03 -4.01
N LEU A 54 -32.04 8.71 -2.96
CA LEU A 54 -32.77 9.80 -2.33
C LEU A 54 -32.99 10.97 -3.31
N ASP A 55 -32.00 11.32 -4.11
CA ASP A 55 -32.12 12.39 -5.11
C ASP A 55 -33.03 12.00 -6.28
N SER A 56 -33.23 10.70 -6.51
CA SER A 56 -34.05 10.17 -7.62
C SER A 56 -35.50 9.82 -7.24
N THR A 57 -35.84 9.77 -5.95
CA THR A 57 -37.18 9.35 -5.48
C THR A 57 -38.12 10.54 -5.35
N GLU A 58 -39.34 10.39 -5.88
CA GLU A 58 -40.44 11.36 -5.68
C GLU A 58 -41.40 10.94 -4.55
N ASP A 59 -41.24 9.72 -4.02
CA ASP A 59 -42.09 9.18 -2.96
C ASP A 59 -41.60 9.61 -1.57
N SER A 60 -42.42 10.40 -0.88
CA SER A 60 -42.12 10.94 0.46
C SER A 60 -41.90 9.86 1.52
N THR A 61 -42.56 8.70 1.39
CA THR A 61 -42.39 7.60 2.34
C THR A 61 -41.04 6.91 2.15
N ILE A 62 -40.61 6.71 0.90
CA ILE A 62 -39.30 6.16 0.58
C ILE A 62 -38.20 7.13 0.96
N GLU A 63 -38.40 8.44 0.74
CA GLU A 63 -37.47 9.49 1.17
C GLU A 63 -37.19 9.43 2.68
N GLU A 64 -38.21 9.33 3.52
CA GLU A 64 -38.03 9.20 4.98
C GLU A 64 -37.29 7.91 5.36
N GLU A 65 -37.61 6.77 4.71
CA GLU A 65 -36.92 5.48 4.90
C GLU A 65 -35.41 5.59 4.56
N LEU A 66 -35.07 6.24 3.44
CA LEU A 66 -33.70 6.41 2.97
C LEU A 66 -32.89 7.35 3.86
N ARG A 67 -33.45 8.49 4.29
CA ARG A 67 -32.79 9.43 5.21
C ARG A 67 -32.42 8.75 6.53
N SER A 68 -33.34 7.99 7.11
CA SER A 68 -33.10 7.20 8.32
C SER A 68 -31.95 6.19 8.12
N SER A 69 -31.88 5.57 6.94
CA SER A 69 -30.85 4.58 6.61
C SER A 69 -29.46 5.20 6.39
N ILE A 70 -29.38 6.41 5.84
CA ILE A 70 -28.12 7.16 5.62
C ILE A 70 -27.44 7.52 6.95
N ASP A 71 -28.25 7.94 7.93
CA ASP A 71 -27.77 8.31 9.26
C ASP A 71 -27.44 7.07 10.12
N SER A 72 -27.93 5.90 9.72
CA SER A 72 -27.62 4.64 10.37
C SER A 72 -26.21 4.15 10.00
N THR A 73 -25.49 3.62 10.98
CA THR A 73 -24.24 2.86 10.77
C THR A 73 -24.51 1.38 10.46
N VAL A 74 -25.77 0.98 10.33
CA VAL A 74 -26.18 -0.39 10.09
C VAL A 74 -25.88 -0.75 8.64
N LYS A 75 -25.16 -1.86 8.43
CA LYS A 75 -24.86 -2.37 7.09
C LYS A 75 -26.16 -2.78 6.39
N ASN A 76 -26.39 -2.27 5.19
CA ASN A 76 -27.47 -2.73 4.34
C ASN A 76 -27.13 -4.13 3.79
N GLN A 77 -28.09 -5.06 3.77
CA GLN A 77 -27.87 -6.44 3.36
C GLN A 77 -27.55 -6.61 1.86
N TYR A 78 -28.05 -5.71 1.01
CA TYR A 78 -27.85 -5.77 -0.43
C TYR A 78 -26.50 -5.16 -0.85
N ILE A 79 -26.00 -4.18 -0.08
CA ILE A 79 -24.73 -3.50 -0.34
C ILE A 79 -23.62 -4.26 0.34
N ASN A 80 -22.95 -5.12 -0.42
CA ASN A 80 -21.94 -6.05 0.09
C ASN A 80 -20.62 -5.93 -0.69
N ILE A 81 -19.66 -6.78 -0.32
CA ILE A 81 -18.33 -6.76 -0.91
C ILE A 81 -18.33 -6.99 -2.42
N ASN A 82 -19.28 -7.77 -2.95
CA ASN A 82 -19.39 -8.00 -4.39
C ASN A 82 -19.83 -6.72 -5.10
N THR A 83 -20.75 -5.94 -4.51
CA THR A 83 -21.13 -4.62 -5.03
C THR A 83 -19.91 -3.70 -5.13
N LEU A 84 -19.08 -3.66 -4.09
CA LEU A 84 -17.84 -2.88 -4.10
C LEU A 84 -16.89 -3.35 -5.21
N HIS A 85 -16.69 -4.66 -5.36
CA HIS A 85 -15.82 -5.21 -6.40
C HIS A 85 -16.32 -4.86 -7.81
N SER A 86 -17.63 -4.93 -8.06
CA SER A 86 -18.23 -4.53 -9.34
C SER A 86 -17.99 -3.05 -9.64
N VAL A 87 -18.27 -2.17 -8.67
CA VAL A 87 -18.06 -0.72 -8.81
C VAL A 87 -16.59 -0.39 -9.07
N LEU A 88 -15.67 -0.98 -8.29
CA LEU A 88 -14.23 -0.78 -8.47
C LEU A 88 -13.73 -1.33 -9.81
N HIS A 89 -14.28 -2.46 -10.28
CA HIS A 89 -13.96 -3.01 -11.58
C HIS A 89 -14.37 -2.05 -12.71
N SER A 90 -15.61 -1.58 -12.71
CA SER A 90 -16.11 -0.61 -13.70
C SER A 90 -15.30 0.69 -13.71
N ILE A 91 -14.92 1.17 -12.52
CA ILE A 91 -14.00 2.32 -12.37
C ILE A 91 -12.64 2.02 -13.01
N ASN A 92 -12.00 0.91 -12.65
CA ASN A 92 -10.65 0.58 -13.10
C ASN A 92 -10.58 0.35 -14.60
N VAL A 93 -11.62 -0.23 -15.22
CA VAL A 93 -11.73 -0.35 -16.68
C VAL A 93 -11.66 1.02 -17.36
N LYS A 94 -12.28 2.05 -16.77
CA LYS A 94 -12.23 3.42 -17.31
C LYS A 94 -10.92 4.14 -16.97
N LEU A 95 -10.33 3.88 -15.81
CA LEU A 95 -9.05 4.50 -15.40
C LEU A 95 -7.84 3.96 -16.15
N ASP A 96 -7.91 2.73 -16.66
CA ASP A 96 -6.77 2.05 -17.29
C ASP A 96 -6.23 2.81 -18.52
N VAL A 97 -7.10 3.46 -19.31
CA VAL A 97 -6.66 4.28 -20.46
C VAL A 97 -5.76 5.44 -20.04
N PHE A 98 -5.98 5.97 -18.84
CA PHE A 98 -5.15 7.01 -18.24
C PHE A 98 -3.90 6.44 -17.58
N GLY A 99 -3.82 5.12 -17.39
CA GLY A 99 -2.76 4.47 -16.63
C GLY A 99 -2.91 4.72 -15.15
N MET A 100 -4.14 4.78 -14.65
CA MET A 100 -4.44 4.92 -13.23
C MET A 100 -5.27 3.72 -12.78
N GLU A 101 -5.24 3.41 -11.48
CA GLU A 101 -6.15 2.44 -10.90
C GLU A 101 -6.39 2.72 -9.42
N ILE A 102 -7.52 2.24 -8.92
CA ILE A 102 -7.74 1.99 -7.49
C ILE A 102 -7.22 0.58 -7.22
N ALA A 103 -6.02 0.50 -6.65
CA ALA A 103 -5.37 -0.75 -6.32
C ALA A 103 -5.82 -1.25 -4.94
N GLU A 104 -6.15 -2.55 -4.88
CA GLU A 104 -6.33 -3.26 -3.62
C GLU A 104 -4.96 -3.67 -3.07
N SER A 105 -4.75 -3.45 -1.79
CA SER A 105 -3.54 -3.85 -1.08
C SER A 105 -3.87 -4.28 0.35
N ARG A 106 -2.92 -4.94 1.01
CA ARG A 106 -3.05 -5.36 2.41
C ARG A 106 -2.01 -4.63 3.24
N ASP A 107 -2.40 -4.27 4.45
CA ASP A 107 -1.46 -3.75 5.43
C ASP A 107 -0.35 -4.76 5.76
N MET A 108 0.87 -4.27 5.92
CA MET A 108 2.06 -5.11 6.13
C MET A 108 2.11 -5.75 7.53
N ASP A 109 1.49 -5.12 8.53
CA ASP A 109 1.48 -5.63 9.92
C ASP A 109 0.22 -6.41 10.23
N THR A 110 -0.90 -5.90 9.72
CA THR A 110 -2.26 -6.35 10.01
C THR A 110 -2.87 -6.82 8.70
N SER A 111 -2.34 -7.91 8.13
CA SER A 111 -2.70 -8.45 6.82
C SER A 111 -4.20 -8.81 6.62
N THR A 112 -5.02 -8.63 7.66
CA THR A 112 -6.49 -8.65 7.64
C THR A 112 -7.13 -7.36 7.09
N GLU A 113 -6.45 -6.23 7.21
CA GLU A 113 -6.95 -4.94 6.72
C GLU A 113 -6.64 -4.79 5.24
N ILE A 114 -7.71 -4.64 4.46
CA ILE A 114 -7.63 -4.37 3.02
C ILE A 114 -7.73 -2.85 2.85
N LEU A 115 -6.76 -2.30 2.13
CA LEU A 115 -6.65 -0.89 1.80
C LEU A 115 -6.84 -0.71 0.30
N TYR A 116 -7.57 0.33 -0.08
CA TYR A 116 -7.73 0.76 -1.46
C TYR A 116 -7.00 2.08 -1.64
N SER A 117 -6.10 2.14 -2.63
CA SER A 117 -5.30 3.33 -2.91
C SER A 117 -5.43 3.73 -4.38
N PHE A 118 -5.58 5.03 -4.64
CA PHE A 118 -5.53 5.56 -5.99
C PHE A 118 -4.06 5.70 -6.43
N ILE A 119 -3.66 4.92 -7.42
CA ILE A 119 -2.28 4.85 -7.91
C ILE A 119 -2.18 5.20 -9.40
N ASN A 120 -0.99 5.63 -9.79
CA ASN A 120 -0.62 5.85 -11.19
C ASN A 120 0.28 4.71 -11.68
N LYS A 121 -0.19 3.92 -12.64
CA LYS A 121 0.55 2.82 -13.29
C LYS A 121 1.68 3.29 -14.22
N LYS A 122 1.57 4.49 -14.81
CA LYS A 122 2.50 4.96 -15.86
C LYS A 122 3.83 5.51 -15.33
N GLY A 123 4.16 5.28 -14.06
CA GLY A 123 5.31 5.90 -13.43
C GLY A 123 6.62 5.15 -13.58
N THR A 124 7.48 5.60 -14.48
CA THR A 124 8.92 5.60 -14.18
C THR A 124 9.13 6.53 -12.97
N GLY A 125 9.78 6.05 -11.90
CA GLY A 125 9.70 6.56 -10.52
C GLY A 125 9.98 8.04 -10.20
N ALA A 126 10.27 8.89 -11.19
CA ALA A 126 10.30 10.34 -11.03
C ALA A 126 8.96 11.04 -11.39
N ILE A 127 8.12 10.43 -12.26
CA ILE A 127 6.90 11.07 -12.78
C ILE A 127 5.72 10.94 -11.80
N GLN A 128 5.68 9.92 -10.93
CA GLN A 128 4.58 9.72 -9.96
C GLN A 128 4.52 10.81 -8.87
N LEU A 129 5.66 11.38 -8.51
CA LEU A 129 5.76 12.48 -7.55
C LEU A 129 5.51 13.86 -8.23
N SER A 130 5.57 13.91 -9.57
CA SER A 130 5.82 15.14 -10.32
C SER A 130 4.68 16.17 -10.40
N THR A 131 3.44 15.82 -10.02
CA THR A 131 2.34 16.81 -10.09
C THR A 131 2.33 17.80 -8.93
N LYS A 132 2.97 17.49 -7.80
CA LYS A 132 3.11 18.38 -6.63
C LYS A 132 4.56 18.75 -6.34
N TYR A 133 5.48 17.80 -6.51
CA TYR A 133 6.87 17.93 -6.10
C TYR A 133 7.71 18.57 -7.19
N THR A 134 8.54 19.55 -6.81
CA THR A 134 9.56 20.13 -7.69
C THR A 134 10.59 19.06 -8.08
N GLN A 135 11.43 19.33 -9.09
CA GLN A 135 12.51 18.40 -9.44
C GLN A 135 13.44 18.10 -8.24
N ASN A 136 13.69 19.11 -7.41
CA ASN A 136 14.48 18.94 -6.18
C ASN A 136 13.78 18.03 -5.17
N ASP A 137 12.47 18.19 -4.98
CA ASP A 137 11.68 17.36 -4.08
C ASP A 137 11.67 15.89 -4.55
N ILE A 138 11.56 15.64 -5.86
CA ILE A 138 11.61 14.28 -6.41
C ILE A 138 12.96 13.62 -6.08
N GLN A 139 14.06 14.36 -6.21
CA GLN A 139 15.37 13.84 -5.85
C GLN A 139 15.50 13.60 -4.34
N LEU A 140 14.91 14.45 -3.49
CA LEU A 140 14.86 14.24 -2.05
C LEU A 140 14.04 13.00 -1.69
N VAL A 141 12.90 12.75 -2.34
CA VAL A 141 12.14 11.51 -2.14
C VAL A 141 12.99 10.31 -2.54
N LYS A 142 13.68 10.36 -3.69
CA LYS A 142 14.61 9.30 -4.08
C LYS A 142 15.68 9.08 -3.01
N HIS A 143 16.27 10.14 -2.47
CA HIS A 143 17.29 10.07 -1.41
C HIS A 143 16.77 9.40 -0.12
N VAL A 144 15.49 9.62 0.23
CA VAL A 144 14.80 8.94 1.32
C VAL A 144 14.62 7.45 1.02
N VAL A 145 14.14 7.11 -0.18
CA VAL A 145 13.90 5.72 -0.61
C VAL A 145 15.23 4.95 -0.69
N ASP A 146 16.28 5.56 -1.25
CA ASP A 146 17.64 5.01 -1.30
C ASP A 146 18.12 4.62 0.11
N ARG A 147 17.81 5.43 1.12
CA ARG A 147 18.17 5.13 2.51
C ARG A 147 17.36 3.99 3.11
N ILE A 148 16.07 3.90 2.78
CA ILE A 148 15.20 2.81 3.27
C ILE A 148 15.66 1.46 2.73
N PHE A 149 16.00 1.40 1.44
CA PHE A 149 16.41 0.17 0.73
C PHE A 149 17.92 -0.01 0.62
N ALA A 150 18.68 0.64 1.49
CA ALA A 150 20.14 0.62 1.48
C ALA A 150 20.69 -0.82 1.67
N PRO A 151 21.73 -1.24 0.91
CA PRO A 151 22.25 -2.61 0.95
C PRO A 151 22.66 -3.11 2.33
N GLU A 152 23.20 -2.24 3.18
CA GLU A 152 23.64 -2.59 4.53
C GLU A 152 22.49 -3.09 5.42
N HIS A 153 21.24 -2.73 5.12
CA HIS A 153 20.07 -3.15 5.89
C HIS A 153 19.56 -4.55 5.54
N VAL A 154 20.01 -5.14 4.42
CA VAL A 154 19.48 -6.42 3.91
C VAL A 154 20.58 -7.44 3.61
N LEU A 155 21.78 -6.98 3.21
CA LEU A 155 22.83 -7.86 2.65
C LEU A 155 24.03 -8.07 3.58
N GLN A 156 24.28 -7.18 4.54
CA GLN A 156 25.56 -7.14 5.27
C GLN A 156 25.43 -7.25 6.79
N SER A 157 24.22 -7.18 7.33
CA SER A 157 24.01 -7.19 8.78
C SER A 157 23.43 -8.52 9.25
N SER A 158 23.95 -9.02 10.37
CA SER A 158 23.46 -10.21 11.06
C SER A 158 22.93 -9.83 12.44
N VAL A 159 21.97 -10.59 12.94
CA VAL A 159 21.44 -10.46 14.30
C VAL A 159 21.53 -11.81 15.01
N THR A 160 21.81 -11.80 16.30
CA THR A 160 21.79 -13.01 17.13
C THR A 160 20.43 -13.11 17.82
N ASP A 161 19.74 -14.24 17.67
CA ASP A 161 18.48 -14.49 18.40
C ASP A 161 18.73 -14.81 19.89
N ALA A 162 17.65 -15.04 20.65
CA ALA A 162 17.74 -15.32 22.09
C ALA A 162 18.47 -16.63 22.39
N GLU A 163 18.47 -17.56 21.43
CA GLU A 163 19.08 -18.88 21.47
C GLU A 163 20.55 -18.87 21.02
N GLY A 164 21.06 -17.75 20.50
CA GLY A 164 22.45 -17.59 20.08
C GLY A 164 22.71 -17.86 18.59
N ASN A 165 21.68 -18.10 17.77
CA ASN A 165 21.82 -18.33 16.34
C ASN A 165 22.05 -17.02 15.58
N ILE A 166 22.90 -17.05 14.57
CA ILE A 166 23.18 -15.91 13.70
C ILE A 166 22.20 -15.91 12.53
N LEU A 167 21.33 -14.92 12.49
CA LEU A 167 20.32 -14.70 11.46
C LEU A 167 20.71 -13.52 10.57
N HIS A 168 20.12 -13.45 9.37
CA HIS A 168 20.21 -12.25 8.53
C HIS A 168 19.36 -11.13 9.11
N ARG A 169 19.96 -9.96 9.34
CA ARG A 169 19.20 -8.77 9.68
C ARG A 169 18.60 -8.20 8.41
N ILE A 170 17.28 -8.06 8.42
CA ILE A 170 16.52 -7.46 7.32
C ILE A 170 15.81 -6.26 7.93
N THR A 171 16.04 -5.07 7.39
CA THR A 171 15.41 -3.84 7.87
C THR A 171 15.08 -2.94 6.69
N TYR A 172 13.84 -2.49 6.61
CA TYR A 172 13.39 -1.51 5.61
C TYR A 172 12.83 -0.27 6.31
N SER A 173 13.40 0.06 7.47
CA SER A 173 13.01 1.21 8.25
C SER A 173 14.24 1.94 8.77
N VAL A 174 14.10 3.25 8.92
CA VAL A 174 15.20 4.14 9.28
C VAL A 174 14.76 4.96 10.49
N PRO A 175 15.51 4.93 11.61
CA PRO A 175 15.14 5.72 12.78
C PRO A 175 14.98 7.20 12.44
N TYR A 176 13.99 7.85 13.03
CA TYR A 176 13.57 9.24 12.78
C TYR A 176 14.76 10.19 12.66
N MET A 177 15.59 10.24 13.71
CA MET A 177 16.76 11.12 13.77
C MET A 177 17.85 10.76 12.75
N SER A 178 17.93 9.49 12.33
CA SER A 178 18.87 9.06 11.29
C SER A 178 18.39 9.52 9.91
N MET A 179 17.09 9.47 9.64
CA MET A 179 16.52 9.98 8.38
C MET A 179 16.69 11.50 8.27
N ILE A 180 16.43 12.25 9.35
CA ILE A 180 16.66 13.70 9.36
C ILE A 180 18.14 14.02 9.08
N LYS A 181 19.08 13.33 9.75
CA LYS A 181 20.52 13.53 9.47
C LYS A 181 20.87 13.22 8.02
N HIS A 182 20.29 12.17 7.45
CA HIS A 182 20.49 11.77 6.06
C HIS A 182 20.04 12.86 5.06
N LEU A 183 18.86 13.45 5.28
CA LEU A 183 18.35 14.56 4.47
C LEU A 183 19.21 15.83 4.61
N ARG A 184 19.63 16.17 5.84
CA ARG A 184 20.47 17.34 6.11
C ARG A 184 21.86 17.24 5.48
N ASN A 185 22.41 16.03 5.42
CA ASN A 185 23.70 15.81 4.75
C ASN A 185 23.59 15.97 3.24
N GLY A 186 22.40 15.75 2.68
CA GLY A 186 22.16 15.67 1.24
C GLY A 186 22.69 14.37 0.65
N PRO A 187 22.45 14.12 -0.65
CA PRO A 187 23.08 13.02 -1.36
C PRO A 187 24.58 13.26 -1.50
N GLU A 188 25.33 12.16 -1.65
CA GLU A 188 26.72 12.24 -2.04
C GLU A 188 26.81 12.96 -3.38
N GLN A 189 27.46 14.12 -3.38
CA GLN A 189 27.77 14.86 -4.60
C GLN A 189 28.86 14.06 -5.31
N LEU A 190 28.47 13.37 -6.39
CA LEU A 190 29.46 12.90 -7.36
C LEU A 190 30.09 14.15 -7.97
N ASP A 191 31.42 14.14 -8.18
CA ASP A 191 32.20 15.21 -8.79
C ASP A 191 31.85 15.37 -10.29
N ASP A 192 30.58 15.64 -10.60
CA ASP A 192 30.05 15.81 -11.94
C ASP A 192 29.54 17.25 -12.06
N GLU A 193 30.27 18.08 -12.82
CA GLU A 193 30.05 19.54 -12.91
C GLU A 193 28.66 19.92 -13.46
N ASP A 194 27.95 18.98 -14.08
CA ASP A 194 26.63 19.15 -14.68
C ASP A 194 25.45 18.71 -13.79
N MET A 195 25.70 18.21 -12.56
CA MET A 195 24.63 17.74 -11.67
C MET A 195 24.01 18.88 -10.84
N PRO A 196 22.66 18.99 -10.77
CA PRO A 196 22.00 20.03 -9.97
C PRO A 196 22.43 19.98 -8.51
N LEU A 197 22.81 21.14 -7.94
CA LEU A 197 23.14 21.26 -6.53
C LEU A 197 21.89 20.95 -5.68
N MET A 198 21.81 19.75 -5.12
CA MET A 198 20.72 19.41 -4.20
C MET A 198 20.84 20.21 -2.90
N THR A 199 19.75 20.88 -2.54
CA THR A 199 19.67 21.72 -1.35
C THR A 199 19.78 20.85 -0.10
N LYS A 200 20.83 21.07 0.70
CA LYS A 200 20.89 20.53 2.07
C LYS A 200 19.79 21.19 2.87
N LEU A 201 18.86 20.38 3.38
CA LEU A 201 17.77 20.88 4.21
C LEU A 201 18.28 21.22 5.62
N SER A 202 17.68 22.22 6.25
CA SER A 202 17.76 22.41 7.70
C SER A 202 17.03 21.29 8.46
N PHE A 203 17.11 21.31 9.79
CA PHE A 203 16.36 20.35 10.61
C PHE A 203 14.86 20.50 10.38
N ASP A 204 14.34 21.72 10.54
CA ASP A 204 12.90 22.03 10.43
C ASP A 204 12.38 21.73 9.02
N GLU A 205 13.15 22.05 7.97
CA GLU A 205 12.76 21.71 6.59
C GLU A 205 12.73 20.20 6.34
N SER A 206 13.67 19.45 6.93
CA SER A 206 13.70 17.99 6.82
C SER A 206 12.49 17.36 7.52
N GLU A 207 12.14 17.87 8.70
CA GLU A 207 10.98 17.42 9.46
C GLU A 207 9.68 17.71 8.71
N LEU A 208 9.49 18.94 8.22
CA LEU A 208 8.32 19.31 7.41
C LEU A 208 8.22 18.46 6.13
N PHE A 209 9.33 18.19 5.45
CA PHE A 209 9.34 17.36 4.25
C PHE A 209 8.91 15.91 4.54
N LEU A 210 9.40 15.31 5.63
CA LEU A 210 9.03 13.96 6.04
C LEU A 210 7.56 13.87 6.50
N GLN A 211 7.09 14.88 7.24
CA GLN A 211 5.68 14.99 7.63
C GLN A 211 4.77 15.13 6.41
N ASP A 212 5.19 15.88 5.39
CA ASP A 212 4.49 15.94 4.11
C ASP A 212 4.43 14.54 3.48
N LEU A 213 5.55 13.83 3.37
CA LEU A 213 5.54 12.48 2.79
C LEU A 213 4.64 11.51 3.57
N GLU A 214 4.60 11.60 4.90
CA GLU A 214 3.69 10.82 5.73
C GLU A 214 2.22 11.21 5.49
N LEU A 215 1.89 12.50 5.50
CA LEU A 215 0.54 13.01 5.29
C LEU A 215 -0.04 12.60 3.93
N TYR A 216 0.79 12.59 2.89
CA TYR A 216 0.40 12.14 1.54
C TYR A 216 0.44 10.61 1.39
N GLY A 217 0.78 9.88 2.46
CA GLY A 217 0.78 8.42 2.49
C GLY A 217 1.89 7.79 1.66
N TRP A 218 3.05 8.45 1.52
CA TRP A 218 4.26 7.84 0.95
C TRP A 218 5.08 7.10 2.00
N LEU A 219 5.18 7.71 3.19
CA LEU A 219 5.85 7.14 4.35
C LEU A 219 4.85 6.82 5.44
N GLU A 220 5.29 5.98 6.37
CA GLU A 220 4.65 5.77 7.66
C GLU A 220 5.74 5.81 8.74
N LEU A 221 5.39 6.35 9.91
CA LEU A 221 6.23 6.32 11.10
C LEU A 221 5.76 5.19 12.02
N TYR A 222 6.60 4.16 12.19
CA TYR A 222 6.33 3.02 13.07
C TYR A 222 7.50 2.82 14.03
N ASN A 223 7.22 2.81 15.34
CA ASN A 223 8.24 2.71 16.39
C ASN A 223 9.42 3.68 16.18
N ASP A 224 9.12 4.97 15.97
CA ASP A 224 10.10 6.03 15.68
C ASP A 224 11.00 5.75 14.47
N CYS A 225 10.56 4.90 13.53
CA CYS A 225 11.29 4.59 12.30
C CYS A 225 10.40 4.86 11.07
N PHE A 226 10.96 5.56 10.09
CA PHE A 226 10.32 5.77 8.80
C PHE A 226 10.52 4.56 7.89
N THR A 227 9.46 4.19 7.19
CA THR A 227 9.43 3.17 6.13
C THR A 227 8.46 3.63 5.04
N LEU A 228 8.53 3.04 3.85
CA LEU A 228 7.48 3.24 2.85
C LEU A 228 6.16 2.69 3.40
N SER A 229 5.09 3.46 3.20
CA SER A 229 3.72 3.03 3.47
C SER A 229 3.27 1.95 2.48
N THR A 230 2.15 1.29 2.77
CA THR A 230 1.50 0.36 1.84
C THR A 230 1.23 0.99 0.46
N ARG A 231 0.75 2.25 0.42
CA ARG A 231 0.53 2.96 -0.85
C ARG A 231 1.84 3.19 -1.60
N GLY A 232 2.89 3.63 -0.91
CA GLY A 232 4.21 3.84 -1.52
C GLY A 232 4.78 2.55 -2.13
N LEU A 233 4.60 1.41 -1.46
CA LEU A 233 5.07 0.11 -1.96
C LEU A 233 4.32 -0.35 -3.20
N VAL A 234 2.99 -0.15 -3.25
CA VAL A 234 2.15 -0.54 -4.39
C VAL A 234 2.44 0.37 -5.58
N GLU A 235 2.43 1.69 -5.37
CA GLU A 235 2.59 2.68 -6.44
C GLU A 235 4.02 2.65 -7.03
N LEU A 236 5.05 2.43 -6.20
CA LEU A 236 6.45 2.44 -6.63
C LEU A 236 7.00 1.04 -6.96
N LYS A 237 6.18 -0.03 -6.93
CA LYS A 237 6.63 -1.43 -7.03
C LYS A 237 7.63 -1.66 -8.17
N ASP A 238 7.27 -1.27 -9.39
CA ASP A 238 8.10 -1.49 -10.57
C ASP A 238 9.39 -0.66 -10.53
N PHE A 239 9.32 0.57 -10.02
CA PHE A 239 10.48 1.43 -9.83
C PHE A 239 11.47 0.82 -8.82
N LEU A 240 10.96 0.34 -7.67
CA LEU A 240 11.79 -0.25 -6.62
C LEU A 240 12.52 -1.50 -7.15
N ILE A 241 11.80 -2.41 -7.81
CA ILE A 241 12.39 -3.63 -8.37
C ILE A 241 13.42 -3.30 -9.44
N LYS A 242 13.11 -2.37 -10.35
CA LYS A 242 14.04 -1.97 -11.42
C LYS A 242 15.30 -1.28 -10.88
N THR A 243 15.18 -0.50 -9.81
CA THR A 243 16.27 0.33 -9.29
C THR A 243 17.18 -0.44 -8.33
N TYR A 244 16.60 -1.22 -7.42
CA TYR A 244 17.33 -1.86 -6.33
C TYR A 244 17.47 -3.38 -6.49
N GLY A 245 16.80 -3.98 -7.48
CA GLY A 245 16.83 -5.41 -7.75
C GLY A 245 16.11 -6.25 -6.70
N SER A 246 15.67 -7.45 -7.08
CA SER A 246 15.08 -8.40 -6.13
C SER A 246 16.15 -9.20 -5.40
N TYR A 247 15.97 -9.37 -4.09
CA TYR A 247 16.79 -10.25 -3.27
C TYR A 247 16.75 -11.70 -3.82
N PRO A 248 17.88 -12.42 -3.91
CA PRO A 248 19.19 -12.13 -3.30
C PRO A 248 20.13 -11.21 -4.10
N ASP A 249 19.87 -10.97 -5.38
CA ASP A 249 20.78 -10.18 -6.24
C ASP A 249 20.67 -8.66 -6.00
N GLY A 250 19.57 -8.23 -5.39
CA GLY A 250 19.31 -6.85 -4.97
C GLY A 250 18.76 -6.75 -3.55
N THR A 251 18.20 -5.59 -3.20
CA THR A 251 17.76 -5.33 -1.82
C THR A 251 16.25 -5.52 -1.62
N ILE A 252 15.43 -5.62 -2.67
CA ILE A 252 13.98 -5.76 -2.55
C ILE A 252 13.57 -7.18 -2.16
N SER A 253 12.99 -7.34 -0.97
CA SER A 253 12.34 -8.58 -0.56
C SER A 253 11.04 -8.79 -1.31
N THR A 254 10.77 -10.01 -1.76
CA THR A 254 9.48 -10.42 -2.32
C THR A 254 8.92 -11.63 -1.57
N CYS A 255 7.60 -11.66 -1.44
CA CYS A 255 6.90 -12.73 -0.73
C CYS A 255 6.84 -13.98 -1.61
N PHE A 256 7.23 -15.13 -1.08
CA PHE A 256 7.17 -16.38 -1.81
C PHE A 256 5.74 -16.74 -2.24
N GLY A 257 4.74 -16.37 -1.42
CA GLY A 257 3.32 -16.62 -1.67
C GLY A 257 2.72 -15.73 -2.76
N CYS A 258 2.52 -14.44 -2.47
CA CYS A 258 1.84 -13.50 -3.38
C CYS A 258 2.75 -12.83 -4.42
N LYS A 259 4.08 -12.94 -4.30
CA LYS A 259 5.08 -12.28 -5.16
C LYS A 259 5.13 -10.75 -5.07
N ASP A 260 4.41 -10.14 -4.13
CA ASP A 260 4.54 -8.71 -3.83
C ASP A 260 5.75 -8.40 -2.94
N ILE A 261 6.12 -7.12 -2.94
CA ILE A 261 7.16 -6.59 -2.07
C ILE A 261 6.72 -6.74 -0.60
N LEU A 262 7.67 -7.07 0.28
CA LEU A 262 7.46 -6.99 1.73
C LEU A 262 8.60 -6.22 2.39
N THR A 263 8.24 -5.27 3.23
CA THR A 263 9.19 -4.54 4.08
C THR A 263 9.19 -5.05 5.52
N ARG A 264 8.17 -5.82 5.90
CA ARG A 264 8.02 -6.51 7.18
C ARG A 264 7.37 -7.87 6.94
N GLY A 265 7.80 -8.89 7.67
CA GLY A 265 7.27 -10.24 7.47
C GLY A 265 8.05 -11.32 8.20
N CYS A 266 8.17 -12.49 7.58
CA CYS A 266 8.87 -13.64 8.13
C CYS A 266 9.93 -14.15 7.15
N ALA A 267 11.13 -14.46 7.63
CA ALA A 267 12.23 -14.98 6.83
C ALA A 267 12.67 -16.36 7.33
N CYS A 268 13.17 -17.19 6.40
CA CYS A 268 13.75 -18.47 6.75
C CYS A 268 15.01 -18.27 7.61
N PRO A 269 15.19 -19.04 8.71
CA PRO A 269 16.37 -18.90 9.57
C PRO A 269 17.65 -19.40 8.90
N ASN A 270 17.55 -20.25 7.87
CA ASN A 270 18.71 -20.70 7.11
C ASN A 270 19.29 -19.52 6.30
N SER A 271 20.53 -19.13 6.61
CA SER A 271 21.21 -17.99 5.98
C SER A 271 21.46 -18.15 4.48
N SER A 272 21.45 -19.37 3.95
CA SER A 272 21.54 -19.63 2.51
C SER A 272 20.18 -19.63 1.80
N CYS A 273 19.09 -19.57 2.56
CA CYS A 273 17.73 -19.62 2.05
C CYS A 273 17.13 -18.21 1.93
N ASN A 274 16.58 -17.91 0.76
CA ASN A 274 16.06 -16.58 0.44
C ASN A 274 14.53 -16.49 0.56
N VAL A 275 13.89 -17.50 1.16
CA VAL A 275 12.43 -17.54 1.30
C VAL A 275 12.00 -16.53 2.36
N ARG A 276 11.14 -15.61 1.93
CA ARG A 276 10.47 -14.62 2.78
C ARG A 276 8.97 -14.67 2.52
N PHE A 277 8.16 -14.37 3.53
CA PHE A 277 6.70 -14.37 3.46
C PHE A 277 6.13 -13.16 4.19
N HIS A 278 5.03 -12.58 3.69
CA HIS A 278 4.11 -11.85 4.56
C HIS A 278 3.54 -12.80 5.62
N LYS A 279 3.24 -12.31 6.82
CA LYS A 279 2.74 -13.13 7.94
C LYS A 279 1.52 -13.98 7.54
N ASP A 280 0.56 -13.39 6.83
CA ASP A 280 -0.62 -14.12 6.37
C ASP A 280 -0.33 -15.06 5.20
N CYS A 281 0.55 -14.68 4.28
CA CYS A 281 0.95 -15.57 3.19
C CYS A 281 1.64 -16.84 3.74
N LYS A 282 2.42 -16.71 4.82
CA LYS A 282 3.02 -17.85 5.54
C LYS A 282 1.93 -18.80 6.05
N ASN A 283 0.94 -18.25 6.75
CA ASN A 283 -0.17 -19.00 7.32
C ASN A 283 -1.03 -19.68 6.24
N LEU A 284 -1.33 -18.97 5.15
CA LEU A 284 -2.08 -19.49 4.01
C LEU A 284 -1.31 -20.60 3.27
N PHE A 285 0.00 -20.43 3.07
CA PHE A 285 0.85 -21.45 2.45
C PHE A 285 0.81 -22.75 3.26
N ARG A 286 1.05 -22.67 4.58
CA ARG A 286 1.00 -23.82 5.49
C ARG A 286 -0.35 -24.55 5.43
N LYS A 287 -1.45 -23.80 5.52
CA LYS A 287 -2.81 -24.36 5.48
C LYS A 287 -3.16 -25.00 4.12
N SER A 288 -2.84 -24.32 3.02
CA SER A 288 -3.20 -24.78 1.67
C SER A 288 -2.39 -25.98 1.21
N ARG A 289 -1.11 -26.07 1.61
CA ARG A 289 -0.21 -27.18 1.26
C ARG A 289 -0.18 -28.29 2.29
N ASN A 290 -0.80 -28.07 3.45
CA ASN A 290 -0.75 -28.97 4.60
C ASN A 290 0.69 -29.43 4.93
N THR A 291 1.62 -28.48 4.90
CA THR A 291 3.05 -28.70 5.17
C THR A 291 3.62 -27.55 5.98
N SER A 292 4.57 -27.87 6.85
CA SER A 292 5.38 -26.90 7.57
C SER A 292 6.80 -26.80 7.00
N ALA A 293 7.14 -27.57 5.96
CA ALA A 293 8.46 -27.50 5.34
C ALA A 293 8.66 -26.19 4.55
N CYS A 294 9.86 -25.62 4.63
CA CYS A 294 10.29 -24.51 3.78
C CYS A 294 10.01 -24.82 2.30
N PRO A 295 9.47 -23.87 1.51
CA PRO A 295 9.20 -24.11 0.09
C PRO A 295 10.46 -24.21 -0.79
N ASN A 296 11.63 -23.84 -0.26
CA ASN A 296 12.89 -24.05 -0.95
C ASN A 296 13.30 -25.52 -0.80
N SER A 297 13.42 -26.25 -1.92
CA SER A 297 13.75 -27.68 -1.93
C SER A 297 15.11 -28.00 -1.33
N ASP A 298 16.03 -27.04 -1.33
CA ASP A 298 17.38 -27.20 -0.79
C ASP A 298 17.48 -26.74 0.68
N CYS A 299 16.34 -26.64 1.37
CA CYS A 299 16.28 -26.13 2.74
C CYS A 299 15.38 -26.99 3.63
N ASP A 300 15.95 -27.55 4.70
CA ASP A 300 15.24 -28.41 5.65
C ASP A 300 14.59 -27.66 6.83
N ALA A 301 14.46 -26.33 6.74
CA ALA A 301 13.91 -25.52 7.81
C ALA A 301 12.39 -25.67 7.91
N ASP A 302 11.85 -25.60 9.12
CA ASP A 302 10.41 -25.52 9.35
C ASP A 302 9.94 -24.05 9.25
N ILE A 303 8.75 -23.84 8.68
CA ILE A 303 8.08 -22.55 8.52
C ILE A 303 7.73 -21.93 9.87
N GLU A 304 7.52 -22.75 10.90
CA GLU A 304 7.30 -22.28 12.27
C GLU A 304 8.54 -21.59 12.84
N ASP A 305 9.74 -22.00 12.41
CA ASP A 305 11.02 -21.42 12.85
C ASP A 305 11.36 -20.10 12.13
N PHE A 306 10.49 -19.63 11.23
CA PHE A 306 10.72 -18.38 10.51
C PHE A 306 10.61 -17.19 11.47
N TYR A 307 11.70 -16.44 11.58
CA TYR A 307 11.77 -15.25 12.41
C TYR A 307 11.09 -14.06 11.74
N SER A 308 10.53 -13.16 12.54
CA SER A 308 9.95 -11.92 12.03
C SER A 308 11.04 -10.86 11.83
N PHE A 309 10.89 -10.06 10.79
CA PHE A 309 11.74 -8.91 10.49
C PHE A 309 10.88 -7.71 10.08
#